data_AF-A0A8S4QKQ9-F1
#
_entry.id   AF-A0A8S4QKQ9-F1
#
_cell.length_a   1.000
_cell.length_b   1.000
_cell.length_c   1.000
_cell.angle_alpha   90.00
_cell.angle_beta   90.00
_cell.angle_gamma   90.00
#
_symmetry.space_group_name_H-M   'P 1'
#
loop_
_entity.id
_entity.type
_entity.pdbx_description
1 polymer ?
#
loop_
_entity_poly.entity_id
_entity_poly.type
_entity_poly.pdbx_seq_one_letter_code
_entity_poly.pdbx_strand_id
1 'polypeptide(L)'
;MTIVIGDNQCWLERDGAHKSYLCNISNIFSYDVYGSFWISWHSAFLKFGKTSDGVPVISKKISAKNIQYVTFFTYATRGRLLWKLYVPPKLPKLVLKEVKKGGMEWIKRSNPLPDGAFIGGYERELLYIMRAFNHENRALTPGKFLPSDSLGYIQWLEQEKRADFE
;
A
#
# COMPACT_ATOMS: atom_id res chain seq x y z
N MET A 1 3.47 11.26 17.39
CA MET A 1 4.23 11.95 16.33
C MET A 1 3.32 13.01 15.78
N THR A 2 3.76 14.26 15.74
CA THR A 2 2.95 15.39 15.30
C THR A 2 3.48 15.92 13.97
N ILE A 3 2.59 16.04 12.98
CA ILE A 3 2.85 16.80 11.77
C ILE A 3 2.36 18.21 12.05
N VAL A 4 3.26 19.19 11.97
CA VAL A 4 2.91 20.59 12.14
C VAL A 4 2.92 21.28 10.79
N ILE A 5 1.83 21.96 10.45
CA ILE A 5 1.67 22.69 9.20
C ILE A 5 1.40 24.15 9.54
N GLY A 6 2.24 25.06 9.09
CA GLY A 6 2.09 26.50 9.29
C GLY A 6 2.17 27.29 7.98
N ASP A 7 2.09 28.61 8.10
CA ASP A 7 2.26 29.53 6.97
C ASP A 7 3.65 29.35 6.34
N ASN A 8 3.70 28.80 5.12
CA ASN A 8 4.91 28.52 4.33
C ASN A 8 5.91 27.52 4.92
N GLN A 9 5.56 26.80 5.98
CA GLN A 9 6.44 25.82 6.63
C GLN A 9 5.69 24.58 7.08
N CYS A 10 6.36 23.43 7.07
CA CYS A 10 5.82 22.17 7.54
C CYS A 10 6.94 21.35 8.20
N TRP A 11 6.68 20.75 9.36
CA TRP A 11 7.69 19.96 10.08
C TRP A 11 7.12 18.76 10.84
N LEU A 12 8.03 17.89 11.27
CA LEU A 12 7.73 16.77 12.16
C LEU A 12 8.24 17.07 13.56
N GLU A 13 7.37 16.85 14.54
CA GLU A 13 7.67 17.00 15.95
C GLU A 13 7.43 15.66 16.68
N ARG A 14 8.38 15.31 17.56
CA ARG A 14 8.28 14.13 18.41
C ARG A 14 8.90 14.42 19.77
N ASP A 15 8.13 14.16 20.82
CA ASP A 15 8.57 14.30 22.22
C ASP A 15 9.01 15.74 22.56
N GLY A 16 8.33 16.75 22.01
CA GLY A 16 8.66 18.18 22.18
C GLY A 16 9.90 18.65 21.41
N ALA A 17 10.61 17.74 20.72
CA ALA A 17 11.77 18.09 19.91
C ALA A 17 11.37 18.29 18.44
N HIS A 18 11.81 19.42 17.87
CA HIS A 18 11.69 19.73 16.45
C HIS A 18 12.70 18.88 15.66
N LYS A 19 12.25 17.85 14.93
CA LYS A 19 13.16 16.85 14.34
C LYS A 19 13.45 17.03 12.85
N SER A 20 12.70 17.88 12.14
CA SER A 20 13.01 18.20 10.74
C SER A 20 12.27 19.45 10.25
N TYR A 21 13.01 20.51 9.97
CA TYR A 21 12.51 21.72 9.29
C TYR A 21 12.49 21.49 7.77
N LEU A 22 11.38 21.78 7.11
CA LEU A 22 11.37 21.97 5.66
C LEU A 22 11.06 23.44 5.39
N CYS A 23 12.12 24.12 4.95
CA CYS A 23 12.13 25.53 4.64
C CYS A 23 11.35 25.78 3.36
N ASN A 24 10.27 26.54 3.47
CA ASN A 24 9.66 27.29 2.39
C ASN A 24 8.89 26.45 1.36
N ILE A 25 7.72 25.96 1.78
CA ILE A 25 6.70 25.47 0.83
C ILE A 25 5.72 26.62 0.63
N SER A 26 5.98 27.45 -0.38
CA SER A 26 5.08 28.53 -0.73
C SER A 26 3.68 28.00 -1.02
N ASN A 27 2.66 28.72 -0.56
CA ASN A 27 1.24 28.40 -0.78
C ASN A 27 0.81 27.04 -0.24
N ILE A 28 1.43 26.52 0.83
CA ILE A 28 0.96 25.26 1.45
C ILE A 28 -0.52 25.34 1.84
N PHE A 29 -0.94 26.52 2.30
CA PHE A 29 -2.32 26.89 2.57
C PHE A 29 -2.80 28.01 1.63
N SER A 30 -4.10 28.00 1.39
CA SER A 30 -4.86 29.14 0.89
C SER A 30 -6.00 29.38 1.90
N TYR A 31 -6.24 30.63 2.28
CA TYR A 31 -7.29 30.97 3.25
C TYR A 31 -8.70 30.72 2.70
N ASP A 32 -8.84 30.74 1.38
CA ASP A 32 -10.15 30.70 0.71
C ASP A 32 -10.46 29.33 0.08
N VAL A 33 -9.51 28.39 0.10
CA VAL A 33 -9.64 27.10 -0.60
C VAL A 33 -9.20 25.94 0.29
N TYR A 34 -10.07 24.93 0.39
CA TYR A 34 -9.72 23.66 1.04
C TYR A 34 -8.63 22.94 0.26
N GLY A 35 -7.48 22.74 0.91
CA GLY A 35 -6.40 21.89 0.40
C GLY A 35 -6.59 20.43 0.81
N SER A 36 -6.38 19.51 -0.13
CA SER A 36 -6.32 18.08 0.14
C SER A 36 -4.87 17.64 0.36
N PHE A 37 -4.65 16.91 1.44
CA PHE A 37 -3.36 16.35 1.80
C PHE A 37 -3.46 14.85 1.98
N TRP A 38 -2.33 14.17 1.80
CA TRP A 38 -2.19 12.75 2.09
C TRP A 38 -1.06 12.51 3.06
N ILE A 39 -1.18 11.41 3.80
CA ILE A 39 -0.15 10.87 4.66
C ILE A 39 0.05 9.40 4.31
N SER A 40 1.30 8.96 4.29
CA SER A 40 1.66 7.57 4.07
C SER A 40 2.88 7.22 4.91
N TRP A 41 2.91 6.00 5.42
CA TRP A 41 4.08 5.45 6.10
C TRP A 41 4.34 4.04 5.57
N HIS A 42 5.51 3.83 4.97
CA HIS A 42 5.93 2.52 4.49
C HIS A 42 7.45 2.44 4.54
N SER A 43 8.00 1.23 4.73
CA SER A 43 9.45 0.97 4.68
C SER A 43 10.27 1.90 5.60
N ALA A 44 9.75 2.23 6.79
CA ALA A 44 10.33 3.17 7.75
C ALA A 44 10.41 4.64 7.29
N PHE A 45 9.71 5.04 6.24
CA PHE A 45 9.56 6.44 5.83
C PHE A 45 8.16 6.94 6.09
N LEU A 46 8.05 8.07 6.79
CA LEU A 46 6.84 8.88 6.86
C LEU A 46 6.86 9.90 5.74
N LYS A 47 5.80 9.91 4.95
CA LYS A 47 5.59 10.85 3.86
C LYS A 47 4.30 11.61 4.07
N PHE A 48 4.34 12.90 3.77
CA PHE A 48 3.18 13.80 3.83
C PHE A 48 3.25 14.74 2.64
N GLY A 49 2.15 14.98 1.94
CA GLY A 49 2.15 15.83 0.75
C GLY A 49 0.77 16.33 0.35
N LYS A 50 0.75 17.20 -0.67
CA LYS A 50 -0.50 17.64 -1.31
C LYS A 50 -0.97 16.59 -2.31
N THR A 51 -2.28 16.48 -2.48
CA THR A 51 -2.87 15.53 -3.45
C THR A 51 -2.60 15.93 -4.90
N SER A 52 -2.38 17.21 -5.20
CA SER A 52 -2.32 17.75 -6.56
C SER A 52 -1.17 17.23 -7.42
N ASP A 53 -0.02 16.91 -6.83
CA ASP A 53 1.20 16.50 -7.56
C ASP A 53 1.73 15.12 -7.13
N GLY A 54 1.22 14.56 -6.02
CA GLY A 54 1.70 13.30 -5.45
C GLY A 54 3.12 13.36 -4.89
N VAL A 55 3.76 14.54 -4.90
CA VAL A 55 5.13 14.73 -4.42
C VAL A 55 5.08 14.94 -2.90
N PRO A 56 5.83 14.14 -2.12
CA PRO A 56 5.89 14.35 -0.68
C PRO A 56 6.54 15.68 -0.36
N VAL A 57 5.79 16.53 0.36
CA VAL A 57 6.32 17.72 1.00
C VAL A 57 7.29 17.33 2.11
N ILE A 58 6.91 16.37 2.96
CA ILE A 58 7.76 15.76 3.97
C ILE A 58 8.08 14.34 3.51
N SER A 59 9.36 13.98 3.51
CA SER A 59 9.81 12.59 3.43
C SER A 59 10.90 12.38 4.47
N LYS A 60 10.59 11.64 5.54
CA LYS A 60 11.52 11.45 6.66
C LYS A 60 11.56 10.00 7.09
N LYS A 61 12.77 9.47 7.24
CA LYS A 61 12.99 8.18 7.88
C LYS A 61 12.62 8.30 9.37
N ILE A 62 11.70 7.47 9.81
CA ILE A 62 11.24 7.38 11.19
C ILE A 62 11.74 6.10 11.84
N SER A 63 12.12 6.16 13.11
CA SER A 63 12.50 4.99 13.90
C SER A 63 11.30 4.28 14.53
N ALA A 64 10.10 4.85 14.41
CA ALA A 64 8.88 4.28 14.98
C ALA A 64 8.46 3.02 14.21
N LYS A 65 8.51 1.87 14.87
CA LYS A 65 8.05 0.59 14.30
C LYS A 65 6.53 0.40 14.38
N ASN A 66 5.85 1.11 15.27
CA ASN A 66 4.42 0.96 15.52
C ASN A 66 3.77 2.34 15.74
N ILE A 67 3.43 3.04 14.66
CA ILE A 67 2.70 4.31 14.73
C ILE A 67 1.22 3.99 14.97
N GLN A 68 0.73 4.26 16.17
CA GLN A 68 -0.69 4.05 16.49
C GLN A 68 -1.57 5.23 16.06
N TYR A 69 -1.04 6.45 16.19
CA TYR A 69 -1.72 7.67 15.82
C TYR A 69 -0.74 8.71 15.29
N VAL A 70 -1.27 9.58 14.43
CA VAL A 70 -0.59 10.79 13.97
C VAL A 70 -1.45 11.97 14.37
N THR A 71 -0.85 12.96 15.01
CA THR A 71 -1.49 14.22 15.35
C THR A 71 -1.17 15.25 14.29
N PHE A 72 -2.17 16.04 13.92
CA PHE A 72 -1.99 17.20 13.06
C PHE A 72 -2.14 18.45 13.92
N PHE A 73 -1.17 19.35 13.81
CA PHE A 73 -1.23 20.65 14.45
C PHE A 73 -1.04 21.72 13.40
N THR A 74 -1.77 22.82 13.54
CA THR A 74 -1.65 23.95 12.62
C THR A 74 -1.55 25.22 13.40
N TYR A 75 -0.56 26.03 13.04
CA TYR A 75 -0.41 27.37 13.58
C TYR A 75 -0.72 28.36 12.46
N ALA A 76 -1.91 28.94 12.49
CA ALA A 76 -2.33 30.01 11.61
C ALA A 76 -2.39 31.32 12.40
N THR A 77 -1.88 32.40 11.82
CA THR A 77 -1.92 33.72 12.45
C THR A 77 -3.32 34.35 12.40
N ARG A 78 -4.21 33.85 11.53
CA ARG A 78 -5.62 34.28 11.40
C ARG A 78 -6.55 33.11 11.04
N GLY A 79 -7.75 33.08 11.63
CA GLY A 79 -8.86 32.21 11.21
C GLY A 79 -8.99 30.86 11.93
N ARG A 80 -10.14 30.21 11.74
CA ARG A 80 -10.45 28.87 12.26
C ARG A 80 -10.17 27.83 11.18
N LEU A 81 -9.30 26.86 11.45
CA LEU A 81 -9.06 25.76 10.54
C LEU A 81 -10.13 24.68 10.71
N LEU A 82 -10.67 24.19 9.58
CA LEU A 82 -11.62 23.09 9.54
C LEU A 82 -10.97 21.89 8.85
N TRP A 83 -11.09 20.72 9.48
CA TRP A 83 -10.57 19.46 8.95
C TRP A 83 -11.69 18.58 8.45
N LYS A 84 -11.51 18.00 7.26
CA LYS A 84 -12.32 16.90 6.75
C LYS A 84 -11.44 15.67 6.58
N LEU A 85 -11.60 14.70 7.47
CA LEU A 85 -10.90 13.42 7.39
C LEU A 85 -11.74 12.42 6.60
N TYR A 86 -11.21 11.95 5.47
CA TYR A 86 -11.81 10.85 4.73
C TYR A 86 -11.32 9.54 5.34
N VAL A 87 -12.25 8.73 5.85
CA VAL A 87 -11.95 7.35 6.24
C VAL A 87 -11.62 6.54 4.98
N PRO A 88 -10.76 5.50 5.08
CA PRO A 88 -10.55 4.57 3.99
C PRO A 88 -11.90 4.08 3.46
N PRO A 89 -12.05 3.87 2.14
CA PRO A 89 -13.27 3.26 1.63
C PRO A 89 -13.50 1.94 2.35
N LYS A 90 -14.74 1.69 2.79
CA LYS A 90 -15.10 0.39 3.34
C LYS A 90 -14.89 -0.63 2.23
N LEU A 91 -13.80 -1.39 2.32
CA LEU A 91 -13.58 -2.49 1.40
C LEU A 91 -14.75 -3.47 1.57
N PRO A 92 -15.43 -3.87 0.48
CA PRO A 92 -16.45 -4.89 0.59
C PRO A 92 -15.81 -6.12 1.21
N LYS A 93 -16.48 -6.71 2.22
CA LYS A 93 -16.03 -8.00 2.75
C LYS A 93 -16.06 -8.99 1.60
N LEU A 94 -14.89 -9.51 1.24
CA LEU A 94 -14.80 -10.53 0.21
C LEU A 94 -15.63 -11.72 0.67
N VAL A 95 -16.63 -12.09 -0.12
CA VAL A 95 -17.39 -13.31 0.12
C VAL A 95 -16.47 -14.46 -0.23
N LEU A 96 -15.95 -15.15 0.79
CA LEU A 96 -15.16 -16.36 0.59
C LEU A 96 -16.06 -17.40 -0.08
N LYS A 97 -15.68 -17.82 -1.28
CA LYS A 97 -16.36 -18.92 -1.96
C LYS A 97 -15.95 -20.21 -1.25
N GLU A 98 -16.84 -20.73 -0.41
CA GLU A 98 -16.62 -22.02 0.25
C GLU A 98 -16.54 -23.15 -0.78
N VAL A 99 -15.55 -24.03 -0.61
CA VAL A 99 -15.45 -25.29 -1.35
C VAL A 99 -16.45 -26.25 -0.72
N LYS A 100 -17.64 -26.33 -1.33
CA LYS A 100 -18.80 -27.06 -0.75
C LYS A 100 -18.67 -28.59 -0.79
N LYS A 101 -17.82 -29.14 -1.65
CA LYS A 101 -17.62 -30.59 -1.84
C LYS A 101 -16.19 -30.87 -2.33
N GLY A 102 -15.59 -31.96 -1.84
CA GLY A 102 -14.22 -32.37 -2.20
C GLY A 102 -13.15 -31.65 -1.38
N GLY A 103 -11.94 -32.22 -1.35
CA GLY A 103 -10.75 -31.57 -0.83
C GLY A 103 -10.07 -30.73 -1.92
N MET A 104 -9.32 -29.70 -1.53
CA MET A 104 -8.41 -29.01 -2.44
C MET A 104 -7.09 -29.79 -2.50
N GLU A 105 -6.59 -29.98 -3.71
CA GLU A 105 -5.28 -30.60 -3.96
C GLU A 105 -4.45 -29.73 -4.89
N TRP A 106 -3.13 -29.82 -4.74
CA TRP A 106 -2.17 -29.21 -5.65
C TRP A 106 -1.87 -30.21 -6.74
N ILE A 107 -2.10 -29.82 -8.00
CA ILE A 107 -1.92 -30.70 -9.16
C ILE A 107 -0.83 -30.09 -10.01
N LYS A 108 0.22 -30.86 -10.31
CA LYS A 108 1.27 -30.40 -11.22
C LYS A 108 0.65 -29.90 -12.52
N ARG A 109 1.05 -28.71 -12.95
CA ARG A 109 0.46 -28.03 -14.10
C ARG A 109 0.40 -28.94 -15.35
N SER A 110 -0.79 -29.05 -15.92
CA SER A 110 -1.07 -29.67 -17.21
C SER A 110 -1.58 -28.65 -18.25
N ASN A 111 -1.59 -29.04 -19.52
CA ASN A 111 -2.34 -28.33 -20.57
C ASN A 111 -3.25 -29.35 -21.28
N PRO A 112 -4.60 -29.25 -21.17
CA PRO A 112 -5.36 -28.17 -20.52
C PRO A 112 -5.20 -28.11 -19.00
N LEU A 113 -5.62 -27.00 -18.39
CA LEU A 113 -5.69 -26.83 -16.93
C LEU A 113 -6.57 -27.93 -16.31
N PRO A 114 -6.25 -28.40 -15.09
CA PRO A 114 -7.11 -29.34 -14.38
C PRO A 114 -8.52 -28.78 -14.14
N ASP A 115 -9.52 -29.66 -14.24
CA ASP A 115 -10.90 -29.31 -13.95
C ASP A 115 -11.05 -28.84 -12.51
N GLY A 116 -11.75 -27.72 -12.32
CA GLY A 116 -11.95 -27.14 -10.99
C GLY A 116 -10.74 -26.38 -10.43
N ALA A 117 -9.74 -26.05 -11.26
CA ALA A 117 -8.63 -25.18 -10.88
C ALA A 117 -9.13 -23.91 -10.18
N PHE A 118 -8.52 -23.58 -9.04
CA PHE A 118 -9.04 -22.56 -8.15
C PHE A 118 -8.73 -21.14 -8.66
N ILE A 119 -9.78 -20.36 -8.93
CA ILE A 119 -9.68 -18.96 -9.35
C ILE A 119 -9.31 -18.09 -8.14
N GLY A 120 -8.09 -17.53 -8.17
CA GLY A 120 -7.56 -16.65 -7.13
C GLY A 120 -7.76 -15.16 -7.39
N GLY A 121 -8.14 -14.78 -8.61
CA GLY A 121 -8.33 -13.37 -8.96
C GLY A 121 -8.69 -13.14 -10.41
N TYR A 122 -8.58 -11.88 -10.83
CA TYR A 122 -8.86 -11.44 -12.19
C TYR A 122 -7.94 -10.28 -12.58
N GLU A 123 -7.27 -10.42 -13.71
CA GLU A 123 -6.45 -9.37 -14.34
C GLU A 123 -6.63 -9.47 -15.85
N ARG A 124 -7.70 -8.86 -16.39
CA ARG A 124 -8.16 -9.00 -17.79
C ARG A 124 -8.63 -10.42 -18.17
N GLU A 125 -8.07 -11.45 -17.55
CA GLU A 125 -8.48 -12.85 -17.58
C GLU A 125 -8.49 -13.44 -16.16
N LEU A 126 -9.00 -14.67 -16.03
CA LEU A 126 -9.01 -15.39 -14.74
C LEU A 126 -7.59 -15.76 -14.31
N LEU A 127 -7.26 -15.43 -13.07
CA LEU A 127 -6.01 -15.84 -12.43
C LEU A 127 -6.26 -17.07 -11.56
N TYR A 128 -5.36 -18.04 -11.65
CA TYR A 128 -5.42 -19.25 -10.83
C TYR A 128 -4.35 -19.19 -9.73
N ILE A 129 -4.67 -19.79 -8.58
CA ILE A 129 -3.68 -19.96 -7.52
C ILE A 129 -2.71 -21.05 -7.94
N MET A 130 -1.42 -20.76 -7.88
CA MET A 130 -0.37 -21.76 -8.09
C MET A 130 0.66 -21.70 -6.95
N ARG A 131 1.55 -22.68 -6.88
CA ARG A 131 2.79 -22.61 -6.10
C ARG A 131 3.95 -23.21 -6.89
N ALA A 132 5.13 -22.64 -6.70
CA ALA A 132 6.36 -23.15 -7.30
C ALA A 132 7.46 -23.23 -6.26
N PHE A 133 8.36 -24.20 -6.41
CA PHE A 133 9.57 -24.24 -5.58
C PHE A 133 10.50 -23.09 -6.00
N ASN A 134 10.89 -22.25 -5.04
CA ASN A 134 11.88 -21.21 -5.26
C ASN A 134 13.23 -21.69 -4.69
N HIS A 135 14.22 -21.78 -5.58
CA HIS A 135 15.55 -22.27 -5.24
C HIS A 135 16.36 -21.30 -4.37
N GLU A 136 16.08 -19.99 -4.45
CA GLU A 136 16.80 -18.97 -3.69
C GLU A 136 16.43 -19.01 -2.21
N ASN A 137 15.13 -19.08 -1.90
CA ASN A 137 14.63 -19.16 -0.54
C ASN A 137 14.41 -20.60 -0.04
N ARG A 138 14.64 -21.59 -0.90
CA ARG A 138 14.42 -23.02 -0.66
C ARG A 138 13.02 -23.35 -0.13
N ALA A 139 12.00 -22.66 -0.64
CA ALA A 139 10.62 -22.80 -0.18
C ALA A 139 9.61 -22.87 -1.32
N LEU A 140 8.50 -23.59 -1.10
CA LEU A 140 7.31 -23.51 -1.94
C LEU A 140 6.65 -22.15 -1.75
N THR A 141 6.63 -21.35 -2.81
CA THR A 141 6.13 -19.99 -2.79
C THR A 141 4.82 -19.92 -3.59
N PRO A 142 3.71 -19.43 -3.01
CA PRO A 142 2.47 -19.25 -3.74
C PRO A 142 2.60 -18.11 -4.75
N GLY A 143 1.80 -18.18 -5.81
CA GLY A 143 1.81 -17.25 -6.90
C GLY A 143 0.50 -17.23 -7.68
N LYS A 144 0.53 -16.53 -8.81
CA LYS A 144 -0.59 -16.47 -9.76
C LYS A 144 -0.21 -17.17 -11.06
N PHE A 145 -1.13 -17.93 -11.63
CA PHE A 145 -1.01 -18.46 -12.98
C PHE A 145 -1.89 -17.66 -13.94
N LEU A 146 -1.29 -17.24 -15.07
CA LEU A 146 -1.96 -16.54 -16.15
C LEU A 146 -2.03 -17.46 -17.39
N PRO A 147 -3.23 -17.93 -17.79
CA PRO A 147 -3.38 -18.85 -18.91
C PRO A 147 -2.82 -18.35 -20.24
N SER A 148 -3.06 -17.08 -20.60
CA SER A 148 -2.60 -16.49 -21.86
C SER A 148 -1.07 -16.55 -22.03
N ASP A 149 -0.34 -16.24 -20.96
CA ASP A 149 1.13 -16.29 -20.94
C ASP A 149 1.67 -17.70 -20.78
N SER A 150 0.82 -18.66 -20.40
CA SER A 150 1.25 -20.01 -20.07
C SER A 150 2.39 -20.05 -19.05
N LEU A 151 2.44 -19.09 -18.12
CA LEU A 151 3.46 -19.01 -17.08
C LEU A 151 2.87 -18.70 -15.72
N GLY A 152 3.48 -19.28 -14.70
CA GLY A 152 3.22 -18.93 -13.31
C GLY A 152 4.13 -17.79 -12.86
N TYR A 153 3.62 -16.92 -11.99
CA TYR A 153 4.33 -15.81 -11.38
C TYR A 153 4.37 -15.95 -9.86
N ILE A 154 5.56 -16.06 -9.29
CA ILE A 154 5.77 -15.93 -7.85
C ILE A 154 6.39 -14.57 -7.55
N GLN A 155 6.11 -14.02 -6.38
CA GLN A 155 6.67 -12.72 -5.97
C GLN A 155 7.75 -12.94 -4.92
N TRP A 156 9.01 -12.83 -5.34
CA TRP A 156 10.18 -12.94 -4.47
C TRP A 156 11.25 -11.94 -4.91
N LEU A 157 11.41 -10.85 -4.14
CA LEU A 157 12.16 -9.63 -4.49
C LEU A 157 11.59 -8.92 -5.72
N GLU A 158 11.69 -9.56 -6.89
CA GLU A 158 11.09 -9.19 -8.16
C GLU A 158 10.02 -10.23 -8.58
N GLN A 159 9.33 -9.95 -9.68
CA GLN A 159 8.34 -10.90 -10.21
C GLN A 159 9.07 -11.98 -11.02
N GLU A 160 9.05 -13.21 -10.52
CA GLU A 160 9.72 -14.32 -11.18
C GLU A 160 8.73 -15.20 -11.95
N LYS A 161 9.10 -15.53 -13.20
CA LYS A 161 8.36 -16.46 -14.05
C LYS A 161 8.74 -17.91 -13.73
N ARG A 162 7.76 -18.80 -13.73
CA ARG A 162 7.89 -20.23 -13.44
C ARG A 162 7.12 -21.06 -14.45
N ALA A 163 7.81 -22.03 -15.04
CA ALA A 163 7.22 -23.02 -15.94
C ALA A 163 6.82 -24.30 -15.20
N ASP A 164 7.59 -24.70 -14.17
CA ASP A 164 7.27 -25.80 -13.28
C ASP A 164 6.59 -25.28 -12.01
N PHE A 165 5.32 -25.65 -11.85
CA PHE A 165 4.48 -25.28 -10.72
C PHE A 165 3.30 -26.26 -10.61
N GLU A 166 2.63 -26.20 -9.46
CA GLU A 166 1.33 -26.83 -9.20
C GLU A 166 0.25 -25.76 -9.13
#